data_AF-A0A139DJ62-F1
#
_entry.id   AF-A0A139DJ62-F1
#
_cell.length_a   1.000
_cell.length_b   1.000
_cell.length_c   1.000
_cell.angle_alpha   90.00
_cell.angle_beta   90.00
_cell.angle_gamma   90.00
#
_symmetry.space_group_name_H-M   'P 1'
#
loop_
_entity.id
_entity.type
_entity.pdbx_description
1 polymer ?
#
loop_
_entity_poly.entity_id
_entity_poly.type
_entity_poly.pdbx_seq_one_letter_code
_entity_poly.pdbx_strand_id
1 'polypeptide(L)'
;MDTVGLLVFVAVGIVVLFDFTNGFHDASNMIAPVIASRAMTPIQSVVVVGGFTFLGPVLGGTAVANTIGSFVTLDDLPETLSLVVVLCGILAATAWNFLTWWRGLPSSSSHALVGGMCGAVVVSAGPEQVVWGMEALTRGEFTGVTKVLLALVLSPIAGFWVGFILQRITLFLLRAASPLVNWELRGAQWLTTAGLAFSHGANDAQKSMGILTLCLLLAGDIEEFHVPLWVVVICASAITLGTVLGGWKIVRTLAFSIYKIRPLHALNSQLTSAGVVFLASVIGAPVSTTHVVSSSIMGVGASERPKAVRWTKAREIATTWVITIPGAGVLAMLGYLVVWLAGLAL
;
A
#
# COMPACT_ATOMS: atom_id res chain seq x y z
N MET A 1 6.04 -18.51 28.00
CA MET A 1 5.20 -17.48 27.39
C MET A 1 3.78 -17.83 27.74
N ASP A 2 3.06 -16.88 28.30
CA ASP A 2 1.61 -16.95 28.45
C ASP A 2 0.93 -16.87 27.06
N THR A 3 -0.38 -17.12 27.03
CA THR A 3 -1.14 -17.14 25.78
C THR A 3 -1.05 -15.81 25.03
N VAL A 4 -1.15 -14.70 25.75
CA VAL A 4 -1.06 -13.33 25.19
C VAL A 4 0.30 -13.10 24.55
N GLY A 5 1.41 -13.38 25.26
CA GLY A 5 2.75 -13.25 24.71
C GLY A 5 3.01 -14.15 23.50
N LEU A 6 2.41 -15.35 23.46
CA LEU A 6 2.46 -16.22 22.28
C LEU A 6 1.72 -15.60 21.08
N LEU A 7 0.53 -15.03 21.29
CA LEU A 7 -0.23 -14.37 20.23
C LEU A 7 0.49 -13.14 19.68
N VAL A 8 1.12 -12.34 20.53
CA VAL A 8 1.96 -11.21 20.11
C VAL A 8 3.15 -11.69 19.27
N PHE A 9 3.84 -12.75 19.69
CA PHE A 9 4.95 -13.32 18.92
C PHE A 9 4.50 -13.82 17.54
N VAL A 10 3.34 -14.49 17.47
CA VAL A 10 2.71 -14.90 16.20
C VAL A 10 2.31 -13.67 15.36
N ALA A 11 1.82 -12.61 15.99
CA ALA A 11 1.48 -11.35 15.31
C ALA A 11 2.69 -10.71 14.66
N VAL A 12 3.84 -10.65 15.36
CA VAL A 12 5.10 -10.20 14.76
C VAL A 12 5.43 -11.00 13.50
N GLY A 13 5.33 -12.33 13.56
CA GLY A 13 5.60 -13.20 12.41
C GLY A 13 4.67 -12.94 11.22
N ILE A 14 3.36 -12.80 11.46
CA ILE A 14 2.38 -12.57 10.38
C ILE A 14 2.49 -11.15 9.83
N VAL A 15 2.72 -10.14 10.67
CA VAL A 15 2.94 -8.76 10.23
C VAL A 15 4.18 -8.67 9.34
N VAL A 16 5.29 -9.30 9.75
CA VAL A 16 6.52 -9.36 8.93
C VAL A 16 6.25 -10.04 7.58
N LEU A 17 5.48 -11.13 7.58
CA LEU A 17 5.09 -11.80 6.34
C LEU A 17 4.19 -10.91 5.46
N PHE A 18 3.23 -10.21 6.06
CA PHE A 18 2.38 -9.26 5.36
C PHE A 18 3.21 -8.15 4.70
N ASP A 19 4.12 -7.51 5.44
CA ASP A 19 5.02 -6.48 4.91
C ASP A 19 5.91 -7.01 3.79
N PHE A 20 6.50 -8.19 4.00
CA PHE A 20 7.31 -8.84 2.99
C PHE A 20 6.51 -9.07 1.70
N THR A 21 5.31 -9.64 1.80
CA THR A 21 4.46 -9.88 0.62
C THR A 21 3.99 -8.57 -0.02
N ASN A 22 3.75 -7.54 0.78
CA ASN A 22 3.38 -6.20 0.29
C ASN A 22 4.53 -5.61 -0.54
N GLY A 23 5.74 -5.55 0.01
CA GLY A 23 6.91 -5.08 -0.72
C GLY A 23 7.18 -5.92 -1.97
N PHE A 24 7.03 -7.24 -1.87
CA PHE A 24 7.19 -8.16 -3.00
C PHE A 24 6.22 -7.86 -4.15
N HIS A 25 4.97 -7.55 -3.82
CA HIS A 25 3.93 -7.25 -4.77
C HIS A 25 4.15 -5.89 -5.45
N ASP A 26 4.46 -4.87 -4.64
CA ASP A 26 4.51 -3.47 -5.07
C ASP A 26 5.86 -3.05 -5.67
N ALA A 27 6.92 -3.86 -5.52
CA ALA A 27 8.23 -3.67 -6.19
C ALA A 27 8.08 -3.36 -7.69
N SER A 28 7.13 -4.03 -8.34
CA SER A 28 6.88 -3.89 -9.76
C SER A 28 6.43 -2.47 -10.17
N ASN A 29 5.70 -1.76 -9.30
CA ASN A 29 5.22 -0.41 -9.59
C ASN A 29 6.34 0.62 -9.68
N MET A 30 7.42 0.40 -8.92
CA MET A 30 8.54 1.35 -8.82
C MET A 30 9.64 1.03 -9.82
N ILE A 31 9.95 -0.26 -9.97
CA ILE A 31 11.06 -0.75 -10.81
C ILE A 31 10.68 -0.74 -12.29
N ALA A 32 9.43 -1.08 -12.64
CA ALA A 32 9.08 -1.31 -14.03
C ALA A 32 9.15 -0.03 -14.91
N PRO A 33 8.72 1.17 -14.47
CA PRO A 33 8.85 2.39 -15.27
C PRO A 33 10.30 2.78 -15.59
N VAL A 34 11.21 2.64 -14.63
CA VAL A 34 12.62 3.05 -14.78
C VAL A 34 13.42 2.08 -15.66
N ILE A 35 13.06 0.79 -15.64
CA ILE A 35 13.59 -0.21 -16.58
C ILE A 35 13.01 0.01 -17.98
N ALA A 36 11.70 0.25 -18.09
CA ALA A 36 11.03 0.45 -19.38
C ALA A 36 11.55 1.68 -20.13
N SER A 37 11.88 2.76 -19.40
CA SER A 37 12.51 3.97 -19.95
C SER A 37 14.00 3.83 -20.24
N ARG A 38 14.61 2.71 -19.83
CA ARG A 38 16.06 2.44 -19.88
C ARG A 38 16.90 3.45 -19.10
N ALA A 39 16.36 4.00 -18.01
CA ALA A 39 17.07 4.93 -17.14
C ALA A 39 18.02 4.22 -16.15
N MET A 40 17.67 2.99 -15.75
CA MET A 40 18.49 2.16 -14.85
C MET A 40 18.56 0.72 -15.36
N THR A 41 19.65 0.04 -15.01
CA THR A 41 19.71 -1.42 -15.06
C THR A 41 18.87 -2.04 -13.93
N PRO A 42 18.44 -3.31 -14.05
CA PRO A 42 17.68 -3.99 -13.00
C PRO A 42 18.37 -3.97 -11.62
N ILE A 43 19.69 -4.16 -11.58
CA ILE A 43 20.44 -4.15 -10.31
C ILE A 43 20.43 -2.74 -9.70
N GLN A 44 20.69 -1.70 -10.50
CA GLN A 44 20.65 -0.31 -10.05
C GLN A 44 19.27 0.07 -9.50
N SER A 45 18.19 -0.33 -10.20
CA SER A 45 16.84 -0.03 -9.74
C SER A 45 16.52 -0.69 -8.41
N VAL A 46 16.97 -1.94 -8.20
CA VAL A 46 16.74 -2.66 -6.94
C VAL A 46 17.47 -2.00 -5.77
N VAL A 47 18.72 -1.56 -5.99
CA VAL A 47 19.50 -0.86 -4.96
C VAL A 47 18.85 0.47 -4.57
N VAL A 48 18.46 1.28 -5.56
CA VAL A 48 17.81 2.58 -5.31
C VAL A 48 16.45 2.38 -4.63
N VAL A 49 15.61 1.52 -5.19
CA VAL A 49 14.27 1.29 -4.64
C VAL A 49 14.35 0.68 -3.25
N GLY A 50 15.17 -0.35 -3.03
CA GLY A 50 15.35 -0.96 -1.71
C GLY A 50 15.85 0.03 -0.66
N GLY A 51 16.88 0.82 -0.98
CA GLY A 51 17.43 1.80 -0.05
C GLY A 51 16.41 2.86 0.37
N PHE A 52 15.67 3.44 -0.58
CA PHE A 52 14.69 4.47 -0.27
C PHE A 52 13.39 3.91 0.34
N THR A 53 12.99 2.69 -0.02
CA THR A 53 11.88 1.99 0.65
C THR A 53 12.19 1.75 2.12
N PHE A 54 13.44 1.45 2.49
CA PHE A 54 13.85 1.35 3.90
C PHE A 54 13.86 2.70 4.62
N LEU A 55 14.33 3.76 3.95
CA LEU A 55 14.39 5.10 4.54
C LEU A 55 13.00 5.72 4.76
N GLY A 56 12.02 5.37 3.94
CA GLY A 56 10.65 5.88 4.03
C GLY A 56 10.03 5.77 5.42
N PRO A 57 9.89 4.56 6.00
CA PRO A 57 9.33 4.35 7.34
C PRO A 57 10.18 4.97 8.44
N VAL A 58 11.51 4.95 8.28
CA VAL A 58 12.46 5.46 9.29
C VAL A 58 12.38 6.98 9.42
N LEU A 59 12.11 7.69 8.32
CA LEU A 59 12.12 9.16 8.27
C LEU A 59 10.72 9.78 8.05
N GLY A 60 9.72 8.99 7.68
CA GLY A 60 8.39 9.44 7.23
C GLY A 60 7.35 9.63 8.35
N GLY A 61 7.73 9.43 9.61
CA GLY A 61 6.82 9.56 10.76
C GLY A 61 5.88 8.37 10.96
N THR A 62 4.77 8.58 11.67
CA THR A 62 3.83 7.52 12.09
C THR A 62 2.35 7.86 11.83
N ALA A 63 2.06 8.92 11.07
CA ALA A 63 0.69 9.42 10.88
C ALA A 63 -0.26 8.39 10.23
N VAL A 64 0.23 7.55 9.32
CA VAL A 64 -0.55 6.47 8.70
C VAL A 64 -0.73 5.33 9.71
N ALA A 65 0.31 5.01 10.49
CA ALA A 65 0.23 3.99 11.53
C ALA A 65 -0.83 4.34 12.58
N ASN A 66 -0.91 5.61 13.00
CA ASN A 66 -1.95 6.09 13.92
C ASN A 66 -3.36 5.90 13.34
N THR A 67 -3.54 6.17 12.04
CA THR A 67 -4.84 5.99 11.37
C THR A 67 -5.23 4.50 11.28
N ILE A 68 -4.27 3.62 11.06
CA ILE A 68 -4.48 2.16 11.04
C ILE A 68 -4.60 1.58 12.46
N GLY A 69 -4.04 2.22 13.48
CA GLY A 69 -4.23 1.80 14.87
C GLY A 69 -5.62 2.12 15.40
N SER A 70 -6.28 3.16 14.87
CA SER A 70 -7.49 3.74 15.47
C SER A 70 -8.78 3.51 14.68
N PHE A 71 -8.78 2.69 13.62
CA PHE A 71 -9.98 2.44 12.81
C PHE A 71 -10.82 1.25 13.30
N VAL A 72 -10.33 0.54 14.31
CA VAL A 72 -11.05 -0.49 15.06
C VAL A 72 -10.89 -0.22 16.56
N THR A 73 -11.90 -0.54 17.35
CA THR A 73 -11.88 -0.49 18.82
C THR A 73 -12.03 -1.91 19.33
N LEU A 74 -11.10 -2.37 20.15
CA LEU A 74 -11.07 -3.76 20.66
C LEU A 74 -10.59 -3.82 22.12
N ASP A 75 -10.52 -2.66 22.78
CA ASP A 75 -10.02 -2.45 24.13
C ASP A 75 -11.02 -2.88 25.22
N ASP A 76 -12.29 -3.02 24.86
CA ASP A 76 -13.37 -3.50 25.73
C ASP A 76 -13.55 -5.03 25.70
N LEU A 77 -12.80 -5.73 24.85
CA LEU A 77 -12.82 -7.18 24.69
C LEU A 77 -11.67 -7.85 25.48
N PRO A 78 -11.79 -9.15 25.80
CA PRO A 78 -10.67 -9.90 26.38
C PRO A 78 -9.42 -9.85 25.47
N GLU A 79 -8.24 -9.63 26.06
CA GLU A 79 -6.96 -9.47 25.35
C GLU A 79 -6.73 -10.59 24.31
N THR A 80 -6.96 -11.84 24.70
CA THR A 80 -6.84 -13.02 23.82
C THR A 80 -7.73 -12.91 22.59
N LEU A 81 -8.99 -12.52 22.77
CA LEU A 81 -9.95 -12.38 21.67
C LEU A 81 -9.53 -11.24 20.75
N SER A 82 -9.18 -10.07 21.30
CA SER A 82 -8.75 -8.91 20.51
C SER A 82 -7.55 -9.24 19.63
N LEU A 83 -6.54 -9.93 20.18
CA LEU A 83 -5.37 -10.38 19.41
C LEU A 83 -5.74 -11.40 18.34
N VAL A 84 -6.57 -12.40 18.65
CA VAL A 84 -7.03 -13.41 17.69
C VAL A 84 -7.76 -12.77 16.50
N VAL A 85 -8.60 -11.76 16.76
CA VAL A 85 -9.34 -11.02 15.72
C VAL A 85 -8.38 -10.27 14.79
N VAL A 86 -7.42 -9.54 15.35
CA VAL A 86 -6.39 -8.83 14.56
C VAL A 86 -5.59 -9.83 13.71
N LEU A 87 -5.16 -10.94 14.30
CA LEU A 87 -4.41 -12.01 13.62
C LEU A 87 -5.19 -12.59 12.43
N CYS A 88 -6.49 -12.88 12.61
CA CYS A 88 -7.34 -13.37 11.53
C CYS A 88 -7.42 -12.35 10.37
N GLY A 89 -7.57 -11.06 10.70
CA GLY A 89 -7.66 -9.99 9.72
C GLY A 89 -6.39 -9.84 8.89
N ILE A 90 -5.22 -9.76 9.53
CA ILE A 90 -3.95 -9.61 8.83
C ILE A 90 -3.52 -10.89 8.08
N LEU A 91 -3.84 -12.08 8.62
CA LEU A 91 -3.57 -13.34 7.93
C LEU A 91 -4.41 -13.45 6.66
N ALA A 92 -5.68 -13.05 6.70
CA ALA A 92 -6.54 -13.01 5.52
C ALA A 92 -6.06 -12.00 4.47
N ALA A 93 -5.62 -10.81 4.90
CA ALA A 93 -5.02 -9.83 4.02
C ALA A 93 -3.75 -10.37 3.34
N THR A 94 -2.89 -11.06 4.09
CA THR A 94 -1.67 -11.72 3.59
C THR A 94 -2.00 -12.83 2.59
N ALA A 95 -2.99 -13.67 2.92
CA ALA A 95 -3.45 -14.73 2.03
C ALA A 95 -4.01 -14.16 0.71
N TRP A 96 -4.77 -13.06 0.78
CA TRP A 96 -5.28 -12.37 -0.41
C TRP A 96 -4.16 -11.79 -1.28
N ASN A 97 -3.15 -11.15 -0.66
CA ASN A 97 -1.97 -10.65 -1.36
C ASN A 97 -1.25 -11.78 -2.12
N PHE A 98 -1.01 -12.92 -1.45
CA PHE A 98 -0.39 -14.08 -2.10
C PHE A 98 -1.26 -14.66 -3.22
N LEU A 99 -2.57 -14.75 -3.02
CA LEU A 99 -3.52 -15.28 -4.01
C LEU A 99 -3.56 -14.43 -5.28
N THR A 100 -3.64 -13.12 -5.11
CA THR A 100 -3.69 -12.16 -6.23
C THR A 100 -2.35 -12.09 -6.96
N TRP A 101 -1.25 -12.10 -6.21
CA TRP A 101 0.09 -12.25 -6.76
C TRP A 101 0.24 -13.50 -7.62
N TRP A 102 -0.17 -14.67 -7.10
CA TRP A 102 -0.06 -15.95 -7.80
C TRP A 102 -0.84 -15.96 -9.11
N ARG A 103 -1.99 -15.28 -9.13
CA ARG A 103 -2.82 -15.06 -10.33
C ARG A 103 -2.35 -13.89 -11.21
N GLY A 104 -1.32 -13.15 -10.81
CA GLY A 104 -0.79 -12.00 -11.54
C GLY A 104 -1.77 -10.83 -11.61
N LEU A 105 -2.69 -10.72 -10.65
CA LEU A 105 -3.68 -9.64 -10.56
C LEU A 105 -3.07 -8.47 -9.77
N PRO A 106 -3.06 -7.23 -10.29
CA PRO A 106 -2.59 -6.07 -9.56
C PRO A 106 -3.63 -5.65 -8.52
N SER A 107 -3.50 -6.22 -7.32
CA SER A 107 -4.30 -5.91 -6.15
C SER A 107 -3.63 -4.85 -5.26
N SER A 108 -4.35 -4.41 -4.23
CA SER A 108 -3.85 -3.47 -3.23
C SER A 108 -3.82 -4.12 -1.86
N SER A 109 -2.63 -4.20 -1.27
CA SER A 109 -2.44 -4.62 0.11
C SER A 109 -3.22 -3.76 1.10
N SER A 110 -3.41 -2.46 0.80
CA SER A 110 -4.20 -1.56 1.65
C SER A 110 -5.68 -1.92 1.64
N HIS A 111 -6.23 -2.26 0.47
CA HIS A 111 -7.62 -2.75 0.38
C HIS A 111 -7.76 -4.12 1.07
N ALA A 112 -6.76 -4.99 0.90
CA ALA A 112 -6.76 -6.31 1.53
C ALA A 112 -6.71 -6.20 3.06
N LEU A 113 -5.90 -5.29 3.60
CA LEU A 113 -5.81 -5.05 5.04
C LEU A 113 -7.12 -4.51 5.61
N VAL A 114 -7.71 -3.49 4.99
CA VAL A 114 -8.99 -2.91 5.43
C VAL A 114 -10.10 -3.97 5.36
N GLY A 115 -10.20 -4.68 4.24
CA GLY A 115 -11.18 -5.75 4.06
C GLY A 115 -11.02 -6.86 5.08
N GLY A 116 -9.79 -7.36 5.27
CA GLY A 116 -9.47 -8.42 6.22
C GLY A 116 -9.77 -8.02 7.67
N MET A 117 -9.31 -6.85 8.09
CA MET A 117 -9.55 -6.34 9.45
C MET A 117 -11.04 -6.10 9.72
N CYS A 118 -11.74 -5.36 8.84
CA CYS A 118 -13.17 -5.12 9.02
C CYS A 118 -13.97 -6.44 9.00
N GLY A 119 -13.62 -7.37 8.11
CA GLY A 119 -14.26 -8.69 8.04
C GLY A 119 -14.08 -9.51 9.30
N ALA A 120 -12.86 -9.54 9.86
CA ALA A 120 -12.58 -10.23 11.11
C ALA A 120 -13.34 -9.62 12.29
N VAL A 121 -13.33 -8.30 12.43
CA VAL A 121 -14.01 -7.59 13.53
C VAL A 121 -15.53 -7.77 13.45
N VAL A 122 -16.13 -7.58 12.28
CA VAL A 122 -17.60 -7.68 12.11
C VAL A 122 -18.14 -9.05 12.51
N VAL A 123 -17.44 -10.14 12.16
CA VAL A 123 -17.91 -11.50 12.48
C VAL A 123 -17.65 -11.91 13.93
N SER A 124 -16.64 -11.33 14.56
CA SER A 124 -16.17 -11.75 15.88
C SER A 124 -16.75 -10.92 17.02
N ALA A 125 -16.78 -9.60 16.84
CA ALA A 125 -17.10 -8.62 17.88
C ALA A 125 -18.22 -7.64 17.47
N GLY A 126 -18.74 -7.77 16.25
CA GLY A 126 -19.85 -6.94 15.75
C GLY A 126 -19.40 -5.70 14.96
N PRO A 127 -20.30 -5.14 14.13
CA PRO A 127 -20.00 -3.97 13.30
C PRO A 127 -19.74 -2.68 14.10
N GLU A 128 -20.20 -2.60 15.35
CA GLU A 128 -20.01 -1.48 16.27
C GLU A 128 -18.54 -1.25 16.64
N GLN A 129 -17.72 -2.31 16.65
CA GLN A 129 -16.29 -2.25 16.95
C GLN A 129 -15.44 -1.75 15.77
N VAL A 130 -16.07 -1.56 14.61
CA VAL A 130 -15.43 -0.89 13.47
C VAL A 130 -15.75 0.59 13.51
N VAL A 131 -14.72 1.43 13.56
CA VAL A 131 -14.89 2.89 13.52
C VAL A 131 -15.23 3.30 12.09
N TRP A 132 -16.51 3.29 11.73
CA TRP A 132 -16.94 3.62 10.37
C TRP A 132 -16.69 5.08 9.99
N GLY A 133 -16.82 6.02 10.93
CA GLY A 133 -16.57 7.45 10.69
C GLY A 133 -17.63 8.18 9.84
N MET A 134 -18.78 7.57 9.57
CA MET A 134 -19.85 8.16 8.74
C MET A 134 -20.52 9.37 9.40
N GLU A 135 -20.72 9.33 10.72
CA GLU A 135 -21.27 10.48 11.46
C GLU A 135 -20.28 11.65 11.47
N ALA A 136 -19.01 11.37 11.76
CA ALA A 136 -17.93 12.35 11.74
C ALA A 136 -17.79 13.06 10.38
N LEU A 137 -18.01 12.33 9.28
CA LEU A 137 -18.01 12.89 7.93
C LEU A 137 -19.04 14.01 7.75
N THR A 138 -20.22 13.92 8.39
CA THR A 138 -21.25 14.96 8.32
C THR A 138 -20.81 16.28 8.97
N ARG A 139 -19.82 16.22 9.86
CA ARG A 139 -19.20 17.37 10.54
C ARG A 139 -17.90 17.83 9.88
N GLY A 140 -17.52 17.22 8.75
CA GLY A 140 -16.27 17.50 8.04
C GLY A 140 -15.03 16.83 8.65
N GLU A 141 -15.21 15.88 9.58
CA GLU A 141 -14.13 15.12 10.20
C GLU A 141 -13.88 13.82 9.42
N PHE A 142 -12.62 13.57 9.06
CA PHE A 142 -12.23 12.35 8.35
C PHE A 142 -11.59 11.36 9.33
N THR A 143 -12.38 10.41 9.83
CA THR A 143 -11.92 9.42 10.82
C THR A 143 -12.24 7.99 10.39
N GLY A 144 -11.56 7.03 11.03
CA GLY A 144 -11.84 5.61 10.88
C GLY A 144 -11.76 5.07 9.45
N VAL A 145 -12.60 4.08 9.15
CA VAL A 145 -12.70 3.43 7.83
C VAL A 145 -13.03 4.44 6.74
N THR A 146 -13.89 5.43 7.00
CA THR A 146 -14.22 6.48 6.02
C THR A 146 -12.97 7.23 5.54
N LYS A 147 -12.06 7.63 6.44
CA LYS A 147 -10.79 8.28 6.06
C LYS A 147 -9.99 7.39 5.11
N VAL A 148 -9.89 6.10 5.43
CA VAL A 148 -9.16 5.12 4.62
C VAL A 148 -9.80 4.94 3.24
N LEU A 149 -11.11 4.69 3.18
CA LEU A 149 -11.82 4.49 1.92
C LEU A 149 -11.77 5.74 1.03
N LEU A 150 -11.93 6.94 1.59
CA LEU A 150 -11.77 8.18 0.85
C LEU A 150 -10.35 8.31 0.29
N ALA A 151 -9.32 8.01 1.08
CA ALA A 151 -7.94 8.03 0.60
C ALA A 151 -7.72 7.04 -0.56
N LEU A 152 -8.27 5.84 -0.45
CA LEU A 152 -8.17 4.79 -1.47
C LEU A 152 -8.90 5.14 -2.77
N VAL A 153 -9.98 5.93 -2.72
CA VAL A 153 -10.74 6.39 -3.89
C VAL A 153 -10.17 7.69 -4.48
N LEU A 154 -9.76 8.64 -3.64
CA LEU A 154 -9.29 9.95 -4.09
C LEU A 154 -7.86 9.90 -4.62
N SER A 155 -6.99 9.07 -4.03
CA SER A 155 -5.58 9.01 -4.44
C SER A 155 -5.36 8.55 -5.89
N PRO A 156 -6.11 7.57 -6.45
CA PRO A 156 -5.96 7.22 -7.86
C PRO A 156 -6.53 8.29 -8.79
N ILE A 157 -7.62 8.97 -8.39
CA ILE A 157 -8.19 10.10 -9.14
C ILE A 157 -7.16 11.24 -9.20
N ALA A 158 -6.55 11.57 -8.07
CA ALA A 158 -5.47 12.55 -7.99
C ALA A 158 -4.27 12.10 -8.85
N GLY A 159 -3.84 10.84 -8.75
CA GLY A 159 -2.77 10.28 -9.57
C GLY A 159 -3.03 10.45 -11.08
N PHE A 160 -4.25 10.20 -11.54
CA PHE A 160 -4.64 10.41 -12.93
C PHE A 160 -4.56 11.88 -13.34
N TRP A 161 -5.24 12.77 -12.62
CA TRP A 161 -5.35 14.17 -13.03
C TRP A 161 -4.05 14.95 -12.83
N VAL A 162 -3.33 14.73 -11.73
CA VAL A 162 -2.01 15.34 -11.52
C VAL A 162 -1.04 14.85 -12.59
N GLY A 163 -1.04 13.56 -12.91
CA GLY A 163 -0.19 13.01 -13.98
C GLY A 163 -0.54 13.57 -15.35
N PHE A 164 -1.84 13.72 -15.65
CA PHE A 164 -2.32 14.34 -16.87
C PHE A 164 -1.85 15.79 -16.99
N ILE A 165 -2.04 16.61 -15.95
CA ILE A 165 -1.67 18.03 -15.92
C ILE A 165 -0.15 18.18 -16.02
N LEU A 166 0.60 17.42 -15.22
CA LEU A 166 2.06 17.45 -15.23
C LEU A 166 2.63 17.09 -16.61
N GLN A 167 2.06 16.09 -17.28
CA GLN A 167 2.46 15.73 -18.63
C GLN A 167 2.19 16.87 -19.62
N ARG A 168 1.05 17.55 -19.54
CA ARG A 168 0.75 18.72 -20.39
C ARG A 168 1.73 19.87 -20.16
N ILE A 169 2.04 20.18 -18.90
CA ILE A 169 2.98 21.24 -18.53
C ILE A 169 4.38 20.91 -19.05
N THR A 170 4.88 19.71 -18.78
CA THR A 170 6.23 19.32 -19.21
C THR A 170 6.37 19.23 -20.73
N LEU A 171 5.36 18.75 -21.46
CA LEU A 171 5.37 18.80 -22.92
C LEU A 171 5.40 20.23 -23.46
N PHE A 172 4.69 21.16 -22.82
CA PHE A 172 4.74 22.57 -23.19
C PHE A 172 6.12 23.17 -22.93
N LEU A 173 6.73 22.89 -21.76
CA LEU A 173 8.06 23.38 -21.41
C LEU A 173 9.15 22.79 -22.31
N LEU A 174 9.02 21.52 -22.72
CA LEU A 174 9.99 20.80 -23.55
C LEU A 174 9.69 20.89 -25.05
N ARG A 175 8.74 21.73 -25.49
CA ARG A 175 8.32 21.82 -26.92
C ARG A 175 9.45 22.19 -27.89
N ALA A 176 10.46 22.91 -27.40
CA ALA A 176 11.63 23.32 -28.18
C ALA A 176 12.88 22.48 -27.87
N ALA A 177 12.76 21.46 -27.02
CA ALA A 177 13.88 20.61 -26.63
C ALA A 177 14.27 19.66 -27.76
N SER A 178 15.57 19.41 -27.91
CA SER A 178 16.08 18.41 -28.85
C SER A 178 15.91 16.99 -28.28
N PRO A 179 15.98 15.94 -29.11
CA PRO A 179 15.92 14.55 -28.64
C PRO A 179 16.99 14.17 -27.60
N LEU A 180 18.05 14.98 -27.47
CA LEU A 180 19.12 14.79 -26.48
C LEU A 180 18.59 14.87 -25.05
N VAL A 181 17.53 15.66 -24.80
CA VAL A 181 16.90 15.83 -23.47
C VAL A 181 16.51 14.51 -22.80
N ASN A 182 16.36 13.43 -23.58
CA ASN A 182 16.11 12.10 -23.05
C ASN A 182 17.23 11.60 -22.13
N TRP A 183 18.47 12.08 -22.29
CA TRP A 183 19.57 11.73 -21.39
C TRP A 183 19.35 12.32 -20.00
N GLU A 184 19.02 13.60 -19.93
CA GLU A 184 18.73 14.36 -18.71
C GLU A 184 17.46 13.82 -18.04
N LEU A 185 16.41 13.51 -18.81
CA LEU A 185 15.19 12.88 -18.30
C LEU A 185 15.45 11.49 -17.71
N ARG A 186 16.40 10.72 -18.26
CA ARG A 186 16.83 9.44 -17.65
C ARG A 186 17.65 9.68 -16.39
N GLY A 187 18.49 10.70 -16.36
CA GLY A 187 19.22 11.10 -15.15
C GLY A 187 18.30 11.52 -14.01
N ALA A 188 17.31 12.37 -14.29
CA ALA A 188 16.34 12.84 -13.30
C ALA A 188 15.45 11.71 -12.74
N GLN A 189 15.28 10.60 -13.47
CA GLN A 189 14.55 9.43 -12.97
C GLN A 189 15.21 8.76 -11.76
N TRP A 190 16.51 8.99 -11.51
CA TRP A 190 17.15 8.53 -10.28
C TRP A 190 16.51 9.13 -9.04
N LEU A 191 16.25 10.44 -9.08
CA LEU A 191 15.61 11.15 -7.99
C LEU A 191 14.11 10.82 -7.89
N THR A 192 13.38 10.77 -9.01
CA THR A 192 11.93 10.48 -8.96
C THR A 192 11.64 9.04 -8.57
N THR A 193 12.50 8.08 -8.95
CA THR A 193 12.40 6.68 -8.51
C THR A 193 12.69 6.57 -7.01
N ALA A 194 13.74 7.23 -6.53
CA ALA A 194 14.05 7.30 -5.09
C ALA A 194 12.89 7.93 -4.30
N GLY A 195 12.34 9.05 -4.77
CA GLY A 195 11.20 9.72 -4.15
C GLY A 195 9.95 8.83 -4.11
N LEU A 196 9.65 8.11 -5.20
CA LEU A 196 8.53 7.16 -5.23
C LEU A 196 8.75 6.01 -4.23
N ALA A 197 9.96 5.44 -4.19
CA ALA A 197 10.29 4.35 -3.28
C ALA A 197 10.25 4.77 -1.81
N PHE A 198 10.73 5.98 -1.51
CA PHE A 198 10.60 6.59 -0.18
C PHE A 198 9.14 6.78 0.21
N SER A 199 8.34 7.36 -0.68
CA SER A 199 6.91 7.60 -0.44
C SER A 199 6.15 6.30 -0.21
N HIS A 200 6.46 5.27 -1.00
CA HIS A 200 5.91 3.93 -0.81
C HIS A 200 6.25 3.38 0.57
N GLY A 201 7.53 3.35 0.95
CA GLY A 201 7.93 2.88 2.29
C GLY A 201 7.25 3.68 3.40
N ALA A 202 7.25 5.01 3.30
CA ALA A 202 6.63 5.90 4.28
C ALA A 202 5.11 5.69 4.42
N ASN A 203 4.40 5.21 3.39
CA ASN A 203 2.97 4.94 3.50
C ASN A 203 2.67 3.48 3.87
N ASP A 204 3.35 2.53 3.23
CA ASP A 204 2.98 1.12 3.25
C ASP A 204 3.49 0.39 4.48
N ALA A 205 4.73 0.60 4.91
CA ALA A 205 5.24 -0.05 6.12
C ALA A 205 4.49 0.45 7.37
N GLN A 206 4.06 1.72 7.37
CA GLN A 206 3.29 2.29 8.47
C GLN A 206 1.97 1.55 8.72
N LYS A 207 1.39 0.90 7.69
CA LYS A 207 0.17 0.12 7.86
C LYS A 207 0.42 -1.08 8.79
N SER A 208 1.50 -1.80 8.52
CA SER A 208 1.95 -2.95 9.32
C SER A 208 2.46 -2.53 10.70
N MET A 209 3.17 -1.40 10.77
CA MET A 209 3.56 -0.79 12.04
C MET A 209 2.33 -0.46 12.89
N GLY A 210 1.26 0.05 12.27
CA GLY A 210 0.00 0.35 12.94
C GLY A 210 -0.68 -0.90 13.52
N ILE A 211 -0.76 -1.98 12.73
CA ILE A 211 -1.34 -3.25 13.20
C ILE A 211 -0.49 -3.89 14.31
N LEU A 212 0.83 -3.91 14.17
CA LEU A 212 1.69 -4.50 15.19
C LEU A 212 1.65 -3.68 16.48
N THR A 213 1.63 -2.35 16.38
CA THR A 213 1.47 -1.46 17.55
C THR A 213 0.11 -1.67 18.20
N LEU A 214 -0.96 -1.88 17.43
CA LEU A 214 -2.27 -2.24 17.96
C LEU A 214 -2.22 -3.57 18.73
N CYS A 215 -1.51 -4.59 18.23
CA CYS A 215 -1.32 -5.83 18.99
C CYS A 215 -0.60 -5.61 20.32
N LEU A 216 0.45 -4.78 20.35
CA LEU A 216 1.16 -4.46 21.59
C LEU A 216 0.26 -3.72 22.59
N LEU A 217 -0.56 -2.79 22.11
CA LEU A 217 -1.52 -2.06 22.93
C LEU A 217 -2.57 -2.99 23.54
N LEU A 218 -3.15 -3.88 22.72
CA LEU A 218 -4.17 -4.85 23.16
C LEU A 218 -3.61 -5.93 24.10
N ALA A 219 -2.31 -6.19 24.05
CA ALA A 219 -1.62 -7.10 24.96
C ALA A 219 -1.22 -6.45 26.28
N GLY A 220 -1.39 -5.13 26.43
CA GLY A 220 -0.90 -4.37 27.59
C GLY A 220 0.61 -4.16 27.64
N ASP A 221 1.34 -4.47 26.55
CA ASP A 221 2.80 -4.25 26.46
C ASP A 221 3.16 -2.76 26.38
N ILE A 222 2.22 -1.92 25.93
CA ILE A 222 2.30 -0.45 25.91
C ILE A 222 0.99 0.14 26.43
N GLU A 223 1.07 1.27 27.16
CA GLU A 223 -0.10 1.94 27.75
C GLU A 223 -0.80 2.89 26.76
N GLU A 224 -0.02 3.51 25.87
CA GLU A 224 -0.53 4.46 24.87
C GLU A 224 -0.06 4.05 23.47
N PHE A 225 -0.84 4.39 22.44
CA PHE A 225 -0.48 4.11 21.06
C PHE A 225 0.72 4.98 20.62
N HIS A 226 1.92 4.46 20.82
CA HIS A 226 3.16 4.97 20.26
C HIS A 226 3.84 3.87 19.46
N VAL A 227 4.37 4.15 18.27
CA VAL A 227 5.05 3.12 17.48
C VAL A 227 6.49 2.96 17.97
N PRO A 228 6.87 1.81 18.56
CA PRO A 228 8.22 1.61 19.06
C PRO A 228 9.25 1.53 17.93
N LEU A 229 10.49 1.95 18.20
CA LEU A 229 11.56 1.94 17.19
C LEU A 229 11.80 0.53 16.60
N TRP A 230 11.71 -0.52 17.40
CA TRP A 230 11.91 -1.88 16.91
C TRP A 230 10.82 -2.29 15.91
N VAL A 231 9.57 -1.80 16.09
CA VAL A 231 8.47 -1.99 15.13
C VAL A 231 8.78 -1.28 13.82
N VAL A 232 9.30 -0.04 13.89
CA VAL A 232 9.75 0.70 12.71
C VAL A 232 10.80 -0.10 11.95
N VAL A 233 11.85 -0.57 12.63
CA VAL A 233 12.99 -1.26 12.01
C VAL A 233 12.58 -2.60 11.42
N ILE A 234 11.75 -3.39 12.11
CA ILE A 234 11.35 -4.72 11.61
C ILE A 234 10.41 -4.61 10.40
N CYS A 235 9.43 -3.70 10.44
CA CYS A 235 8.53 -3.45 9.31
C CYS A 235 9.28 -2.86 8.11
N ALA A 236 10.16 -1.87 8.34
CA ALA A 236 11.00 -1.29 7.29
C ALA A 236 11.91 -2.34 6.64
N SER A 237 12.50 -3.23 7.44
CA SER A 237 13.32 -4.33 6.93
C SER A 237 12.49 -5.33 6.13
N ALA A 238 11.33 -5.73 6.63
CA ALA A 238 10.45 -6.71 5.98
C ALA A 238 9.95 -6.24 4.62
N ILE A 239 9.40 -5.01 4.54
CA ILE A 239 8.92 -4.45 3.26
C ILE A 239 10.07 -4.24 2.28
N THR A 240 11.25 -3.84 2.75
CA THR A 240 12.43 -3.65 1.91
C THR A 240 12.93 -4.98 1.35
N LEU A 241 13.02 -6.02 2.18
CA LEU A 241 13.41 -7.36 1.73
C LEU A 241 12.43 -7.91 0.70
N GLY A 242 11.13 -7.74 0.94
CA GLY A 242 10.09 -8.05 -0.04
C GLY A 242 10.32 -7.32 -1.36
N THR A 243 10.57 -6.02 -1.29
CA THR A 243 10.78 -5.14 -2.45
C THR A 243 12.01 -5.54 -3.27
N VAL A 244 13.11 -5.89 -2.60
CA VAL A 244 14.37 -6.27 -3.25
C VAL A 244 14.28 -7.65 -3.90
N LEU A 245 13.60 -8.60 -3.25
CA LEU A 245 13.49 -9.98 -3.74
C LEU A 245 12.35 -10.18 -4.75
N GLY A 246 11.38 -9.26 -4.77
CA GLY A 246 10.09 -9.51 -5.39
C GLY A 246 9.80 -8.90 -6.75
N GLY A 247 8.59 -9.19 -7.21
CA GLY A 247 7.94 -8.51 -8.33
C GLY A 247 8.41 -8.89 -9.73
N TRP A 248 9.49 -9.65 -9.94
CA TRP A 248 10.06 -9.88 -11.28
C TRP A 248 9.10 -10.47 -12.32
N LYS A 249 8.21 -11.38 -11.89
CA LYS A 249 7.16 -11.95 -12.74
C LYS A 249 6.12 -10.90 -13.16
N ILE A 250 5.85 -9.93 -12.28
CA ILE A 250 4.87 -8.84 -12.48
C ILE A 250 5.47 -7.62 -13.18
N VAL A 251 6.76 -7.32 -12.97
CA VAL A 251 7.49 -6.22 -13.64
C VAL A 251 7.31 -6.30 -15.16
N ARG A 252 7.35 -7.52 -15.72
CA ARG A 252 7.16 -7.75 -17.16
C ARG A 252 5.70 -7.57 -17.62
N THR A 253 4.71 -7.78 -16.76
CA THR A 253 3.29 -7.66 -17.11
C THR A 253 2.73 -6.25 -16.87
N LEU A 254 3.17 -5.50 -15.85
CA LEU A 254 2.61 -4.18 -15.54
C LEU A 254 3.17 -3.03 -16.40
N ALA A 255 4.49 -2.91 -16.60
CA ALA A 255 5.08 -1.77 -17.33
C ALA A 255 4.58 -1.61 -18.77
N PHE A 256 4.14 -2.70 -19.41
CA PHE A 256 3.75 -2.71 -20.82
C PHE A 256 2.25 -2.92 -21.05
N SER A 257 1.47 -3.18 -20.00
CA SER A 257 0.05 -3.55 -20.17
C SER A 257 -0.89 -2.37 -20.29
N ILE A 258 -0.55 -1.19 -19.76
CA ILE A 258 -1.44 -0.02 -19.72
C ILE A 258 -1.13 0.97 -20.85
N TYR A 259 0.14 1.37 -20.98
CA TYR A 259 0.60 2.38 -21.95
C TYR A 259 2.08 2.16 -22.29
N LYS A 260 2.53 2.56 -23.48
CA LYS A 260 3.94 2.45 -23.88
C LYS A 260 4.76 3.61 -23.30
N ILE A 261 5.53 3.32 -22.26
CA ILE A 261 6.29 4.30 -21.49
C ILE A 261 7.56 4.76 -22.24
N ARG A 262 7.76 6.08 -22.33
CA ARG A 262 9.02 6.75 -22.74
C ARG A 262 9.66 7.46 -21.53
N PRO A 263 10.92 7.96 -21.61
CA PRO A 263 11.58 8.62 -20.48
C PRO A 263 10.78 9.73 -19.82
N LEU A 264 10.16 10.62 -20.61
CA LEU A 264 9.31 11.69 -20.06
C LEU A 264 8.08 11.14 -19.32
N HIS A 265 7.45 10.09 -19.87
CA HIS A 265 6.29 9.45 -19.26
C HIS A 265 6.62 8.81 -17.92
N ALA A 266 7.75 8.08 -17.86
CA ALA A 266 8.23 7.44 -16.63
C ALA A 266 8.53 8.49 -15.55
N LEU A 267 9.25 9.54 -15.91
CA LEU A 267 9.60 10.62 -14.99
C LEU A 267 8.35 11.28 -14.40
N ASN A 268 7.39 11.66 -15.25
CA ASN A 268 6.17 12.34 -14.80
C ASN A 268 5.25 11.41 -14.00
N SER A 269 5.14 10.14 -14.39
CA SER A 269 4.35 9.19 -13.62
C SER A 269 4.96 8.94 -12.24
N GLN A 270 6.29 8.78 -12.17
CA GLN A 270 7.00 8.60 -10.90
C GLN A 270 6.88 9.82 -9.99
N LEU A 271 7.08 11.03 -10.54
CA LEU A 271 6.96 12.27 -9.78
C LEU A 271 5.54 12.47 -9.24
N THR A 272 4.54 12.22 -10.07
CA THR A 272 3.13 12.29 -9.67
C THR A 272 2.83 11.29 -8.56
N SER A 273 3.21 10.03 -8.74
CA SER A 273 2.93 8.99 -7.76
C SER A 273 3.68 9.23 -6.45
N ALA A 274 4.95 9.65 -6.51
CA ALA A 274 5.72 10.05 -5.34
C ALA A 274 5.02 11.19 -4.59
N GLY A 275 4.64 12.26 -5.30
CA GLY A 275 3.95 13.40 -4.70
C GLY A 275 2.62 13.02 -4.04
N VAL A 276 1.77 12.27 -4.74
CA VAL A 276 0.45 11.85 -4.22
C VAL A 276 0.59 10.93 -3.01
N VAL A 277 1.47 9.92 -3.06
CA VAL A 277 1.68 8.97 -1.96
C VAL A 277 2.36 9.65 -0.77
N PHE A 278 3.34 10.53 -1.01
CA PHE A 278 4.02 11.26 0.05
C PHE A 278 3.07 12.21 0.77
N LEU A 279 2.30 13.01 0.03
CA LEU A 279 1.32 13.92 0.62
C LEU A 279 0.28 13.15 1.44
N ALA A 280 -0.21 12.02 0.91
CA ALA A 280 -1.11 11.14 1.65
C ALA A 280 -0.46 10.64 2.95
N SER A 281 0.82 10.28 2.93
CA SER A 281 1.56 9.85 4.13
C SER A 281 1.67 10.95 5.18
N VAL A 282 1.96 12.19 4.76
CA VAL A 282 2.06 13.35 5.66
C VAL A 282 0.73 13.63 6.38
N ILE A 283 -0.41 13.50 5.69
CA ILE A 283 -1.74 13.68 6.30
C ILE A 283 -2.26 12.40 7.01
N GLY A 284 -1.43 11.35 7.08
CA GLY A 284 -1.79 10.08 7.69
C GLY A 284 -2.89 9.32 6.95
N ALA A 285 -3.00 9.48 5.63
CA ALA A 285 -3.96 8.78 4.80
C ALA A 285 -3.32 7.51 4.20
N PRO A 286 -3.76 6.30 4.59
CA PRO A 286 -3.29 5.07 3.96
C PRO A 286 -3.83 4.99 2.53
N VAL A 287 -2.92 4.90 1.56
CA VAL A 287 -3.24 4.83 0.14
C VAL A 287 -2.65 3.59 -0.51
N SER A 288 -3.15 3.27 -1.71
CA SER A 288 -2.64 2.17 -2.52
C SER A 288 -1.61 2.68 -3.54
N THR A 289 -0.33 2.39 -3.30
CA THR A 289 0.74 2.75 -4.23
C THR A 289 0.50 2.14 -5.61
N THR A 290 0.08 0.87 -5.70
CA THR A 290 -0.34 0.22 -6.95
C THR A 290 -1.38 1.02 -7.73
N HIS A 291 -2.40 1.56 -7.04
CA HIS A 291 -3.47 2.30 -7.73
C HIS A 291 -2.99 3.66 -8.21
N VAL A 292 -2.24 4.38 -7.37
CA VAL A 292 -1.71 5.71 -7.70
C VAL A 292 -0.71 5.64 -8.85
N VAL A 293 0.15 4.63 -8.89
CA VAL A 293 1.09 4.42 -10.02
C VAL A 293 0.35 4.06 -11.29
N SER A 294 -0.57 3.09 -11.22
CA SER A 294 -1.36 2.69 -12.39
C SER A 294 -2.18 3.86 -12.95
N SER A 295 -2.83 4.64 -12.08
CA SER A 295 -3.64 5.78 -12.50
C SER A 295 -2.80 6.94 -13.03
N SER A 296 -1.62 7.18 -12.46
CA SER A 296 -0.70 8.18 -12.98
C SER A 296 -0.20 7.85 -14.38
N ILE A 297 0.17 6.58 -14.63
CA ILE A 297 0.55 6.13 -15.98
C ILE A 297 -0.62 6.31 -16.97
N MET A 298 -1.85 6.00 -16.55
CA MET A 298 -3.06 6.25 -17.36
C MET A 298 -3.26 7.74 -17.67
N GLY A 299 -3.12 8.61 -16.67
CA GLY A 299 -3.29 10.06 -16.82
C GLY A 299 -2.24 10.67 -17.76
N VAL A 300 -0.98 10.29 -17.56
CA VAL A 300 0.14 10.67 -18.44
C VAL A 300 -0.14 10.22 -19.88
N GLY A 301 -0.50 8.95 -20.09
CA GLY A 301 -0.80 8.43 -21.42
C GLY A 301 -2.01 9.09 -22.08
N ALA A 302 -3.06 9.38 -21.30
CA ALA A 302 -4.27 10.04 -21.75
C ALA A 302 -4.03 11.50 -22.17
N SER A 303 -3.07 12.19 -21.56
CA SER A 303 -2.78 13.59 -21.91
C SER A 303 -2.21 13.79 -23.32
N GLU A 304 -1.53 12.77 -23.86
CA GLU A 304 -0.96 12.78 -25.22
C GLU A 304 -1.81 12.01 -26.22
N ARG A 305 -2.16 10.76 -25.87
CA ARG A 305 -2.79 9.81 -26.78
C ARG A 305 -3.82 8.99 -26.02
N PRO A 306 -5.02 9.53 -25.74
CA PRO A 306 -6.10 8.81 -25.05
C PRO A 306 -6.42 7.45 -25.68
N LYS A 307 -6.37 7.35 -27.01
CA LYS A 307 -6.64 6.12 -27.77
C LYS A 307 -5.54 5.04 -27.62
N ALA A 308 -4.34 5.42 -27.19
CA ALA A 308 -3.23 4.48 -27.00
C ALA A 308 -3.20 3.89 -25.58
N VAL A 309 -4.01 4.42 -24.65
CA VAL A 309 -4.23 3.81 -23.33
C VAL A 309 -5.12 2.58 -23.50
N ARG A 310 -4.69 1.45 -22.93
CA ARG A 310 -5.43 0.18 -22.99
C ARG A 310 -6.53 0.16 -21.93
N TRP A 311 -7.64 0.86 -22.19
CA TRP A 311 -8.78 1.01 -21.26
C TRP A 311 -9.40 -0.32 -20.80
N THR A 312 -9.35 -1.37 -21.63
CA THR A 312 -9.77 -2.71 -21.21
C THR A 312 -8.95 -3.21 -20.02
N LYS A 313 -7.62 -3.02 -20.04
CA LYS A 313 -6.75 -3.36 -18.92
C LYS A 313 -7.00 -2.45 -17.72
N ALA A 314 -7.19 -1.15 -17.94
CA ALA A 314 -7.58 -0.23 -16.87
C ALA A 314 -8.85 -0.71 -16.13
N ARG A 315 -9.86 -1.17 -16.88
CA ARG A 315 -11.10 -1.70 -16.31
C ARG A 315 -10.88 -3.00 -15.54
N GLU A 316 -10.10 -3.95 -16.07
CA GLU A 316 -9.74 -5.19 -15.37
C GLU A 316 -9.05 -4.92 -14.03
N ILE A 317 -8.13 -3.95 -14.03
CA ILE A 317 -7.42 -3.50 -12.84
C ILE A 317 -8.40 -2.90 -11.83
N ALA A 318 -9.24 -1.95 -12.25
CA ALA A 318 -10.24 -1.32 -11.39
C ALA A 318 -11.24 -2.33 -10.80
N THR A 319 -11.64 -3.35 -11.55
CA THR A 319 -12.49 -4.45 -11.03
C THR A 319 -11.78 -5.21 -9.91
N THR A 320 -10.48 -5.48 -10.05
CA THR A 320 -9.68 -6.14 -9.01
C THR A 320 -9.65 -5.32 -7.72
N TRP A 321 -9.59 -4.00 -7.84
CA TRP A 321 -9.57 -3.08 -6.70
C TRP A 321 -10.86 -3.17 -5.87
N VAL A 322 -12.01 -3.16 -6.56
CA VAL A 322 -13.33 -3.29 -5.92
C VAL A 322 -13.52 -4.66 -5.26
N ILE A 323 -13.03 -5.73 -5.89
CA ILE A 323 -13.16 -7.11 -5.35
C ILE A 323 -12.23 -7.37 -4.16
N THR A 324 -11.14 -6.62 -4.03
CA THR A 324 -10.12 -6.90 -3.02
C THR A 324 -10.63 -6.75 -1.57
N ILE A 325 -11.41 -5.69 -1.28
CA ILE A 325 -11.99 -5.48 0.06
C ILE A 325 -12.93 -6.63 0.45
N PRO A 326 -14.00 -6.95 -0.31
CA PRO A 326 -14.89 -8.05 0.05
C PRO A 326 -14.20 -9.41 0.00
N GLY A 327 -13.26 -9.62 -0.93
CA GLY A 327 -12.50 -10.85 -1.03
C GLY A 327 -11.67 -11.13 0.22
N ALA A 328 -10.91 -10.13 0.69
CA ALA A 328 -10.13 -10.24 1.92
C ALA A 328 -11.03 -10.35 3.17
N GLY A 329 -12.14 -9.62 3.20
CA GLY A 329 -13.11 -9.72 4.30
C GLY A 329 -13.75 -11.10 4.41
N VAL A 330 -14.12 -11.73 3.30
CA VAL A 330 -14.64 -13.11 3.29
C VAL A 330 -13.58 -14.09 3.78
N LEU A 331 -12.32 -13.95 3.35
CA LEU A 331 -11.25 -14.80 3.86
C LEU A 331 -11.05 -14.62 5.37
N ALA A 332 -11.18 -13.40 5.90
CA ALA A 332 -11.08 -13.14 7.33
C ALA A 332 -12.24 -13.77 8.11
N MET A 333 -13.46 -13.66 7.60
CA MET A 333 -14.64 -14.29 8.21
C MET A 333 -14.50 -15.82 8.26
N LEU A 334 -14.02 -16.43 7.18
CA LEU A 334 -13.76 -17.87 7.14
C LEU A 334 -12.61 -18.27 8.08
N GLY A 335 -11.54 -17.48 8.14
CA GLY A 335 -10.41 -17.72 9.04
C GLY A 335 -10.84 -17.69 10.50
N TYR A 336 -11.61 -16.67 10.90
CA TYR A 336 -12.14 -16.58 12.26
C TYR A 336 -13.08 -17.74 12.59
N LEU A 337 -13.97 -18.13 11.68
CA LEU A 337 -14.86 -19.28 11.88
C LEU A 337 -14.07 -20.57 12.16
N VAL A 338 -12.96 -20.80 11.47
CA VAL A 338 -12.08 -21.96 11.73
C VAL A 338 -11.49 -21.91 13.15
N VAL A 339 -11.00 -20.74 13.57
CA VAL A 339 -10.45 -20.55 14.92
C VAL A 339 -11.52 -20.75 15.99
N TRP A 340 -12.72 -20.25 15.75
CA TRP A 340 -13.87 -20.43 16.63
C TRP A 340 -14.27 -21.91 16.76
N LEU A 341 -14.39 -22.63 15.64
CA LEU A 341 -14.69 -24.07 15.64
C LEU A 341 -13.60 -24.91 16.30
N ALA A 342 -12.34 -24.47 16.25
CA ALA A 342 -11.22 -25.12 16.91
C ALA A 342 -11.18 -24.88 18.44
N GLY A 343 -12.08 -24.05 18.98
CA GLY A 343 -12.11 -23.69 20.40
C GLY A 343 -10.96 -22.76 20.82
N LEU A 344 -10.35 -22.05 19.87
CA LEU A 344 -9.22 -21.15 20.09
C LEU A 344 -9.64 -19.67 20.25
N ALA A 345 -10.93 -19.35 20.05
CA ALA A 345 -11.50 -18.00 20.17
C ALA A 345 -12.15 -17.74 21.54
N LEU A 346 -11.58 -18.31 22.62
CA LEU A 346 -12.08 -18.17 23.99
C LEU A 346 -11.60 -16.88 24.65
#